data_AF-A0A926UH06-F1
#
_entry.id   AF-A0A926UH06-F1
#
_cell.length_a   1.000
_cell.length_b   1.000
_cell.length_c   1.000
_cell.angle_alpha   90.00
_cell.angle_beta   90.00
_cell.angle_gamma   90.00
#
_symmetry.space_group_name_H-M   'P 1'
#
loop_
_entity.id
_entity.type
_entity.pdbx_description
1 polymer ?
#
loop_
_entity_poly.entity_id
_entity_poly.type
_entity_poly.pdbx_seq_one_letter_code
_entity_poly.pdbx_strand_id
1 'polypeptide(L)'
;MNLLKLQPRVALNKAFLKINPFRNDIENFKTHLQNLLNRINEAESEEFHKNLISDFLKHTFYGANHFINTKGKNDLVIHNGKDAKSNVGVILEFKKPNNKGEMLKEDNLNTKAFQELVLYFLRERILEKNLEIKYLIATNIYEWFIFDAQMFEKLFVENKSFLKQFNDFEEGRLTSKKTEFFYKEIAQPAITEITDKIIFTHFDIRDYQEYLQPGKHPDEHKLISLFKLFSPEHLLKLPFTNDSNTLDKGFYSELLHIIGLVETKEGGKKLIQRKKEHDRSIGSLIENAISQIDSLDKISRLEKPEQFGETYQEQLFNIGLQLAITWMNRILFLKLLESQLIRYHKNDLSWGFLNLEKVANYDDLNSLFFSVLARKPQERSQKLQERFAYVPYLNSSLFEPTELEQETIVISNLENEKLPIFTGTILKDNNGKKLTGEINTLEYLFAFLNAYNFGSDAGEEIQEENKRLINAAVLGLIFEKINGYKDGSFFTPGFITMY
;
A
#
# COMPACT_ATOMS: atom_id res chain seq x y z
N MET A 1 30.20 -23.17 -8.70
CA MET A 1 30.34 -21.73 -8.37
C MET A 1 28.98 -21.27 -7.85
N ASN A 2 28.88 -20.83 -6.60
CA ASN A 2 27.66 -20.21 -6.09
C ASN A 2 27.61 -18.79 -6.64
N LEU A 3 26.97 -18.61 -7.78
CA LEU A 3 26.70 -17.28 -8.32
C LEU A 3 25.74 -16.56 -7.37
N LEU A 4 26.01 -15.28 -7.10
CA LEU A 4 25.19 -14.44 -6.24
C LEU A 4 23.94 -13.94 -7.01
N LYS A 5 23.21 -14.88 -7.60
CA LYS A 5 21.97 -14.66 -8.35
C LYS A 5 20.81 -14.42 -7.38
N LEU A 6 20.09 -13.33 -7.60
CA LEU A 6 18.85 -12.98 -6.91
C LEU A 6 17.65 -13.27 -7.82
N GLN A 7 16.58 -13.75 -7.20
CA GLN A 7 15.27 -13.81 -7.85
C GLN A 7 14.59 -12.44 -7.76
N PRO A 8 13.70 -12.06 -8.70
CA PRO A 8 12.99 -10.76 -8.72
C PRO A 8 12.44 -10.33 -7.36
N ARG A 9 11.74 -11.23 -6.67
CA ARG A 9 11.16 -10.98 -5.36
C ARG A 9 12.19 -10.60 -4.29
N VAL A 10 13.37 -11.22 -4.32
CA VAL A 10 14.46 -11.00 -3.35
C VAL A 10 15.17 -9.68 -3.60
N ALA A 11 15.22 -9.24 -4.86
CA ALA A 11 15.85 -7.98 -5.26
C ALA A 11 15.04 -6.74 -4.82
N LEU A 12 13.73 -6.89 -4.60
CA LEU A 12 12.86 -5.79 -4.20
C LEU A 12 13.10 -5.36 -2.74
N ASN A 13 12.92 -4.07 -2.48
CA ASN A 13 12.87 -3.55 -1.12
C ASN A 13 11.72 -4.21 -0.35
N LYS A 14 11.98 -4.72 0.87
CA LYS A 14 10.99 -5.45 1.68
C LYS A 14 9.75 -4.63 2.03
N ALA A 15 9.88 -3.31 2.22
CA ALA A 15 8.73 -2.44 2.49
C ALA A 15 7.93 -2.19 1.21
N PHE A 16 8.60 -1.95 0.08
CA PHE A 16 7.93 -1.81 -1.21
C PHE A 16 7.19 -3.08 -1.62
N LEU A 17 7.77 -4.26 -1.36
CA LEU A 17 7.15 -5.54 -1.65
C LEU A 17 5.79 -5.71 -0.94
N LYS A 18 5.59 -5.10 0.23
CA LYS A 18 4.32 -5.15 0.98
C LYS A 18 3.23 -4.22 0.46
N ILE A 19 3.56 -3.24 -0.39
CA ILE A 19 2.57 -2.29 -0.92
C ILE A 19 1.77 -2.97 -2.02
N ASN A 20 0.47 -3.15 -1.83
CA ASN A 20 -0.36 -3.87 -2.78
C ASN A 20 -0.62 -3.03 -4.04
N PRO A 21 -0.28 -3.53 -5.24
CA PRO A 21 -0.62 -2.84 -6.48
C PRO A 21 -2.14 -2.88 -6.71
N PHE A 22 -2.66 -1.91 -7.46
CA PHE A 22 -4.07 -1.92 -7.85
C PHE A 22 -4.34 -2.89 -8.99
N ARG A 23 -5.53 -3.49 -9.03
CA ARG A 23 -5.96 -4.42 -10.09
C ARG A 23 -5.80 -3.82 -11.47
N ASN A 24 -6.24 -2.58 -11.65
CA ASN A 24 -6.13 -1.88 -12.93
C ASN A 24 -4.68 -1.74 -13.41
N ASP A 25 -3.73 -1.50 -12.51
CA ASP A 25 -2.31 -1.35 -12.87
C ASP A 25 -1.71 -2.70 -13.28
N ILE A 26 -2.08 -3.78 -12.57
CA ILE A 26 -1.65 -5.13 -12.94
C ILE A 26 -2.26 -5.58 -14.27
N GLU A 27 -3.54 -5.31 -14.53
CA GLU A 27 -4.17 -5.67 -15.81
C GLU A 27 -3.58 -4.87 -16.99
N ASN A 28 -3.26 -3.59 -16.79
CA ASN A 28 -2.52 -2.80 -17.78
C ASN A 28 -1.11 -3.37 -18.02
N PHE A 29 -0.40 -3.74 -16.95
CA PHE A 29 0.90 -4.40 -17.05
C PHE A 29 0.81 -5.72 -17.82
N LYS A 30 -0.16 -6.59 -17.52
CA LYS A 30 -0.40 -7.84 -18.24
C LYS A 30 -0.62 -7.58 -19.73
N THR A 31 -1.45 -6.60 -20.07
CA THR A 31 -1.77 -6.24 -21.45
C THR A 31 -0.52 -5.82 -22.21
N HIS A 32 0.29 -4.92 -21.64
CA HIS A 32 1.53 -4.46 -22.28
C HIS A 32 2.60 -5.56 -22.37
N LEU A 33 2.72 -6.39 -21.33
CA LEU A 33 3.64 -7.52 -21.31
C LEU A 33 3.26 -8.58 -22.34
N GLN A 34 1.96 -8.89 -22.48
CA GLN A 34 1.47 -9.80 -23.51
C GLN A 34 1.72 -9.25 -24.91
N ASN A 35 1.53 -7.95 -25.13
CA ASN A 35 1.84 -7.29 -26.40
C ASN A 35 3.34 -7.38 -26.73
N LEU A 36 4.22 -7.12 -25.74
CA LEU A 36 5.67 -7.30 -25.91
C LEU A 36 6.00 -8.71 -26.38
N LEU A 37 5.53 -9.74 -25.65
CA LEU A 37 5.78 -11.15 -25.96
C LEU A 37 5.28 -11.55 -27.35
N ASN A 38 4.09 -11.10 -27.75
CA ASN A 38 3.49 -11.44 -29.04
C ASN A 38 4.24 -10.83 -30.24
N ARG A 39 5.04 -9.77 -30.03
CA ARG A 39 5.76 -9.06 -31.09
C ARG A 39 7.21 -9.51 -31.24
N ILE A 40 7.70 -10.40 -30.36
CA ILE A 40 9.08 -10.89 -30.43
C ILE A 40 9.26 -11.69 -31.72
N ASN A 41 10.31 -11.38 -32.48
CA ASN A 41 10.67 -12.10 -33.70
C ASN A 41 12.19 -12.24 -33.79
N GLU A 42 12.70 -13.44 -33.53
CA GLU A 42 14.14 -13.70 -33.45
C GLU A 42 14.90 -13.45 -34.77
N ALA A 43 14.21 -13.41 -35.91
CA ALA A 43 14.79 -13.04 -37.19
C ALA A 43 15.19 -11.56 -37.24
N GLU A 44 14.49 -10.70 -36.49
CA GLU A 44 14.65 -9.25 -36.51
C GLU A 44 15.97 -8.78 -35.86
N SER A 45 16.26 -7.50 -36.06
CA SER A 45 17.46 -6.85 -35.53
C SER A 45 17.42 -6.65 -34.00
N GLU A 46 18.57 -6.38 -33.42
CA GLU A 46 18.68 -5.93 -32.02
C GLU A 46 17.92 -4.60 -31.80
N GLU A 47 18.01 -3.68 -32.75
CA GLU A 47 17.30 -2.40 -32.74
C GLU A 47 15.77 -2.56 -32.73
N PHE A 48 15.26 -3.55 -33.46
CA PHE A 48 13.83 -3.89 -33.45
C PHE A 48 13.36 -4.27 -32.04
N HIS A 49 14.07 -5.17 -31.36
CA HIS A 49 13.74 -5.62 -30.01
C HIS A 49 13.92 -4.51 -28.97
N LYS A 50 14.94 -3.66 -29.13
CA LYS A 50 15.15 -2.46 -28.31
C LYS A 50 13.94 -1.54 -28.35
N ASN A 51 13.37 -1.31 -29.55
CA ASN A 51 12.17 -0.49 -29.70
C ASN A 51 10.95 -1.11 -29.00
N LEU A 52 10.77 -2.43 -29.08
CA LEU A 52 9.68 -3.11 -28.36
C LEU A 52 9.80 -2.92 -26.84
N ILE A 53 11.01 -3.06 -26.29
CA ILE A 53 11.23 -2.84 -24.85
C ILE A 53 11.02 -1.37 -24.48
N SER A 54 11.50 -0.43 -25.30
CA SER A 54 11.29 1.01 -25.10
C SER A 54 9.80 1.35 -25.04
N ASP A 55 9.00 0.82 -25.98
CA ASP A 55 7.55 0.99 -26.02
C ASP A 55 6.88 0.37 -24.79
N PHE A 56 7.26 -0.85 -24.41
CA PHE A 56 6.75 -1.53 -23.22
C PHE A 56 6.96 -0.68 -21.95
N LEU A 57 8.20 -0.22 -21.72
CA LEU A 57 8.54 0.59 -20.54
C LEU A 57 7.77 1.94 -20.56
N LYS A 58 7.72 2.61 -21.72
CA LYS A 58 7.02 3.90 -21.86
C LYS A 58 5.52 3.79 -21.60
N HIS A 59 4.85 2.84 -22.24
CA HIS A 59 3.40 2.69 -22.12
C HIS A 59 2.97 2.16 -20.75
N THR A 60 3.83 1.39 -20.08
CA THR A 60 3.49 0.78 -18.79
C THR A 60 3.79 1.68 -17.60
N PHE A 61 4.92 2.39 -17.61
CA PHE A 61 5.41 3.08 -16.39
C PHE A 61 5.94 4.49 -16.62
N TYR A 62 6.71 4.70 -17.69
CA TYR A 62 7.64 5.84 -17.72
C TYR A 62 7.16 7.03 -18.56
N GLY A 63 6.28 6.83 -19.55
CA GLY A 63 5.99 7.81 -20.60
C GLY A 63 5.47 9.17 -20.13
N ALA A 64 4.82 9.24 -18.96
CA ALA A 64 4.30 10.49 -18.40
C ALA A 64 5.37 11.32 -17.68
N ASN A 65 6.36 10.67 -17.06
CA ASN A 65 7.22 11.30 -16.06
C ASN A 65 8.72 11.13 -16.27
N HIS A 66 9.14 10.25 -17.18
CA HIS A 66 10.54 9.94 -17.41
C HIS A 66 10.85 9.86 -18.90
N PHE A 67 12.05 10.32 -19.26
CA PHE A 67 12.54 10.22 -20.62
C PHE A 67 13.29 8.91 -20.83
N ILE A 68 12.93 8.18 -21.89
CA ILE A 68 13.59 6.94 -22.31
C ILE A 68 14.03 7.08 -23.76
N ASN A 69 15.34 7.06 -23.99
CA ASN A 69 15.92 7.12 -25.33
C ASN A 69 17.39 6.64 -25.35
N THR A 70 17.99 6.56 -26.54
CA THR A 70 19.44 6.40 -26.73
C THR A 70 20.18 7.61 -26.18
N LYS A 71 21.39 7.42 -25.63
CA LYS A 71 22.29 8.52 -25.24
C LYS A 71 23.72 8.22 -25.68
N GLY A 72 24.21 8.97 -26.67
CA GLY A 72 25.56 8.76 -27.21
C GLY A 72 25.72 7.35 -27.78
N LYS A 73 26.59 6.54 -27.17
CA LYS A 73 26.82 5.14 -27.54
C LYS A 73 26.04 4.13 -26.70
N ASN A 74 25.28 4.58 -25.70
CA ASN A 74 24.44 3.69 -24.89
C ASN A 74 23.17 3.37 -25.68
N ASP A 75 22.81 2.09 -25.75
CA ASP A 75 21.67 1.62 -26.52
C ASP A 75 20.35 2.25 -26.05
N LEU A 76 20.08 2.22 -24.74
CA LEU A 76 18.92 2.87 -24.15
C LEU A 76 19.22 3.29 -22.70
N VAL A 77 18.69 4.43 -22.30
CA VAL A 77 18.76 4.90 -20.91
C VAL A 77 17.38 5.34 -20.43
N ILE A 78 17.15 5.21 -19.12
CA ILE A 78 16.02 5.82 -18.41
C ILE A 78 16.57 7.00 -17.62
N HIS A 79 16.03 8.19 -17.87
CA HIS A 79 16.42 9.40 -17.15
C HIS A 79 15.59 9.58 -15.86
N ASN A 80 16.21 10.21 -14.84
CA ASN A 80 15.56 10.52 -13.56
C ASN A 80 14.41 11.53 -13.69
N GLY A 81 14.35 12.29 -14.80
CA GLY A 81 13.28 13.25 -15.08
C GLY A 81 12.70 13.13 -16.49
N LYS A 82 11.86 14.11 -16.85
CA LYS A 82 11.01 14.11 -18.06
C LYS A 82 11.76 14.38 -19.36
N ASP A 83 13.01 14.79 -19.30
CA ASP A 83 13.79 15.16 -20.47
C ASP A 83 15.25 14.69 -20.39
N ALA A 84 15.94 14.78 -21.54
CA ALA A 84 17.32 14.36 -21.70
C ALA A 84 18.34 15.20 -20.91
N LYS A 85 17.93 16.33 -20.29
CA LYS A 85 18.82 17.16 -19.46
C LYS A 85 18.96 16.60 -18.04
N SER A 86 17.97 15.84 -17.59
CA SER A 86 18.06 15.14 -16.30
C SER A 86 19.08 14.01 -16.38
N ASN A 87 19.65 13.64 -15.23
CA ASN A 87 20.69 12.61 -15.17
C ASN A 87 20.13 11.22 -15.55
N VAL A 88 21.00 10.37 -16.08
CA VAL A 88 20.67 8.97 -16.36
C VAL A 88 20.53 8.22 -15.03
N GLY A 89 19.40 7.53 -14.85
CA GLY A 89 19.12 6.66 -13.71
C GLY A 89 19.35 5.18 -14.01
N VAL A 90 19.06 4.72 -15.23
CA VAL A 90 19.24 3.32 -15.64
C VAL A 90 19.92 3.24 -17.00
N ILE A 91 20.90 2.36 -17.14
CA ILE A 91 21.56 2.04 -18.42
C ILE A 91 21.11 0.65 -18.85
N LEU A 92 20.67 0.51 -20.11
CA LEU A 92 20.26 -0.75 -20.69
C LEU A 92 21.13 -1.10 -21.90
N GLU A 93 21.61 -2.33 -21.92
CA GLU A 93 22.37 -2.95 -23.00
C GLU A 93 21.54 -4.08 -23.63
N PHE A 94 21.49 -4.13 -24.96
CA PHE A 94 20.68 -5.10 -25.67
C PHE A 94 21.55 -6.08 -26.43
N LYS A 95 21.07 -7.33 -26.52
CA LYS A 95 21.61 -8.31 -27.46
C LYS A 95 20.51 -8.94 -28.28
N LYS A 96 20.81 -9.28 -29.53
CA LYS A 96 19.89 -10.09 -30.33
C LYS A 96 19.60 -11.43 -29.61
N PRO A 97 18.35 -11.93 -29.60
CA PRO A 97 17.98 -13.20 -28.93
C PRO A 97 18.90 -14.39 -29.26
N ASN A 98 19.30 -14.50 -30.52
CA ASN A 98 20.13 -15.61 -31.01
C ASN A 98 21.65 -15.38 -30.85
N ASN A 99 22.08 -14.23 -30.31
CA ASN A 99 23.49 -13.93 -30.07
C ASN A 99 23.98 -14.52 -28.74
N LYS A 100 24.16 -15.85 -28.73
CA LYS A 100 24.58 -16.61 -27.54
C LYS A 100 26.02 -16.38 -27.08
N GLY A 101 26.83 -15.69 -27.90
CA GLY A 101 28.24 -15.42 -27.61
C GLY A 101 28.46 -14.12 -26.85
N GLU A 102 27.65 -13.10 -27.13
CA GLU A 102 27.82 -11.77 -26.53
C GLU A 102 26.90 -11.54 -25.31
N MET A 103 25.77 -12.25 -25.22
CA MET A 103 24.83 -12.16 -24.12
C MET A 103 25.34 -12.88 -22.86
N LEU A 104 25.05 -12.33 -21.68
CA LEU A 104 25.38 -12.95 -20.39
C LEU A 104 24.66 -14.30 -20.23
N LYS A 105 25.26 -15.16 -19.41
CA LYS A 105 24.65 -16.41 -18.92
C LYS A 105 24.81 -16.49 -17.42
N GLU A 106 23.94 -17.23 -16.75
CA GLU A 106 24.04 -17.41 -15.31
C GLU A 106 25.43 -17.90 -14.90
N ASP A 107 25.99 -18.86 -15.64
CA ASP A 107 27.31 -19.45 -15.41
C ASP A 107 28.48 -18.69 -16.05
N ASN A 108 28.21 -17.65 -16.84
CA ASN A 108 29.23 -16.82 -17.49
C ASN A 108 28.77 -15.37 -17.65
N LEU A 109 29.19 -14.53 -16.70
CA LEU A 109 28.89 -13.09 -16.72
C LEU A 109 29.91 -12.28 -17.54
N ASN A 110 31.12 -12.80 -17.78
CA ASN A 110 32.18 -12.07 -18.47
C ASN A 110 32.00 -12.15 -20.00
N THR A 111 30.95 -11.49 -20.47
CA THR A 111 30.58 -11.42 -21.88
C THR A 111 30.68 -9.99 -22.36
N LYS A 112 30.58 -9.81 -23.69
CA LYS A 112 30.66 -8.49 -24.31
C LYS A 112 29.59 -7.53 -23.75
N ALA A 113 28.35 -7.99 -23.55
CA ALA A 113 27.28 -7.18 -22.98
C ALA A 113 27.63 -6.64 -21.58
N PHE A 114 28.23 -7.45 -20.71
CA PHE A 114 28.65 -6.98 -19.39
C PHE A 114 29.85 -6.01 -19.48
N GLN A 115 30.81 -6.28 -20.38
CA GLN A 115 31.93 -5.38 -20.65
C GLN A 115 31.47 -4.02 -21.21
N GLU A 116 30.42 -4.01 -22.03
CA GLU A 116 29.73 -2.82 -22.53
C GLU A 116 29.08 -2.04 -21.38
N LEU A 117 28.33 -2.71 -20.50
CA LEU A 117 27.78 -2.08 -19.30
C LEU A 117 28.86 -1.46 -18.40
N VAL A 118 29.99 -2.14 -18.20
CA VAL A 118 31.13 -1.58 -17.43
C VAL A 118 31.64 -0.29 -18.09
N LEU A 119 31.84 -0.29 -19.41
CA LEU A 119 32.31 0.90 -20.12
C LEU A 119 31.29 2.05 -20.03
N TYR A 120 30.00 1.76 -20.23
CA TYR A 120 28.94 2.77 -20.21
C TYR A 120 28.74 3.35 -18.82
N PHE A 121 28.81 2.50 -17.78
CA PHE A 121 28.82 2.93 -16.39
C PHE A 121 29.96 3.91 -16.13
N LEU A 122 31.20 3.53 -16.45
CA LEU A 122 32.38 4.36 -16.16
C LEU A 122 32.34 5.70 -16.89
N ARG A 123 31.91 5.72 -18.16
CA ARG A 123 31.76 6.99 -18.89
C ARG A 123 30.75 7.91 -18.24
N GLU A 124 29.56 7.39 -17.93
CA GLU A 124 28.51 8.17 -17.28
C GLU A 124 28.94 8.62 -15.87
N ARG A 125 29.56 7.73 -15.09
CA ARG A 125 29.96 7.99 -13.71
C ARG A 125 31.18 8.92 -13.59
N ILE A 126 32.18 8.76 -14.45
CA ILE A 126 33.49 9.43 -14.34
C ILE A 126 33.57 10.66 -15.25
N LEU A 127 33.18 10.53 -16.52
CA LEU A 127 33.30 11.63 -17.50
C LEU A 127 32.15 12.62 -17.35
N GLU A 128 30.91 12.12 -17.29
CA GLU A 128 29.72 12.96 -17.07
C GLU A 128 29.50 13.31 -15.59
N LYS A 129 30.30 12.73 -14.67
CA LYS A 129 30.23 12.94 -13.22
C LYS A 129 28.85 12.66 -12.61
N ASN A 130 28.10 11.73 -13.21
CA ASN A 130 26.77 11.36 -12.75
C ASN A 130 26.84 10.42 -11.54
N LEU A 131 26.34 10.88 -10.38
CA LEU A 131 26.26 10.09 -9.14
C LEU A 131 24.91 9.39 -8.96
N GLU A 132 23.98 9.56 -9.90
CA GLU A 132 22.58 9.20 -9.73
C GLU A 132 22.16 7.93 -10.49
N ILE A 133 23.12 7.20 -11.07
CA ILE A 133 22.88 5.89 -11.70
C ILE A 133 22.42 4.92 -10.60
N LYS A 134 21.30 4.21 -10.85
CA LYS A 134 20.66 3.31 -9.90
C LYS A 134 20.87 1.84 -10.27
N TYR A 135 20.65 1.51 -11.53
CA TYR A 135 20.79 0.14 -12.04
C TYR A 135 21.37 0.10 -13.45
N LEU A 136 21.95 -1.05 -13.77
CA LEU A 136 22.38 -1.42 -15.12
C LEU A 136 21.67 -2.71 -15.51
N ILE A 137 21.23 -2.79 -16.76
CA ILE A 137 20.45 -3.92 -17.27
C ILE A 137 21.07 -4.42 -18.56
N ALA A 138 21.25 -5.73 -18.67
CA ALA A 138 21.51 -6.38 -19.96
C ALA A 138 20.38 -7.35 -20.28
N THR A 139 19.89 -7.31 -21.52
CA THR A 139 18.79 -8.18 -21.94
C THR A 139 18.89 -8.60 -23.41
N ASN A 140 18.43 -9.81 -23.69
CA ASN A 140 18.22 -10.29 -25.06
C ASN A 140 16.74 -10.32 -25.44
N ILE A 141 15.90 -9.52 -24.77
CA ILE A 141 14.42 -9.52 -24.70
C ILE A 141 13.81 -10.62 -23.84
N TYR A 142 14.40 -11.81 -23.83
CA TYR A 142 13.89 -12.93 -23.04
C TYR A 142 14.46 -12.92 -21.62
N GLU A 143 15.78 -12.98 -21.53
CA GLU A 143 16.53 -13.01 -20.28
C GLU A 143 16.93 -11.60 -19.88
N TRP A 144 16.78 -11.31 -18.59
CA TRP A 144 17.07 -10.00 -18.01
C TRP A 144 18.07 -10.15 -16.87
N PHE A 145 19.17 -9.41 -16.96
CA PHE A 145 20.19 -9.32 -15.92
C PHE A 145 20.20 -7.89 -15.38
N ILE A 146 19.84 -7.70 -14.11
CA ILE A 146 19.77 -6.38 -13.46
C ILE A 146 20.80 -6.29 -12.35
N PHE A 147 21.60 -5.23 -12.37
CA PHE A 147 22.70 -4.99 -11.45
C PHE A 147 22.54 -3.66 -10.73
N ASP A 148 22.70 -3.64 -9.41
CA ASP A 148 22.73 -2.39 -8.65
C ASP A 148 24.00 -1.61 -8.99
N ALA A 149 23.87 -0.32 -9.31
CA ALA A 149 25.00 0.55 -9.62
C ALA A 149 26.01 0.66 -8.45
N GLN A 150 25.58 0.48 -7.21
CA GLN A 150 26.49 0.45 -6.04
C GLN A 150 27.50 -0.69 -6.14
N MET A 151 27.12 -1.83 -6.74
CA MET A 151 28.05 -2.92 -6.99
C MET A 151 29.13 -2.49 -7.98
N PHE A 152 28.77 -1.79 -9.05
CA PHE A 152 29.73 -1.28 -10.03
C PHE A 152 30.68 -0.25 -9.41
N GLU A 153 30.18 0.64 -8.56
CA GLU A 153 31.00 1.61 -7.82
C GLU A 153 32.09 0.89 -6.99
N LYS A 154 31.67 -0.10 -6.19
CA LYS A 154 32.57 -0.86 -5.31
C LYS A 154 33.59 -1.72 -6.07
N LEU A 155 33.17 -2.37 -7.16
CA LEU A 155 34.00 -3.33 -7.87
C LEU A 155 34.96 -2.66 -8.88
N PHE A 156 34.53 -1.57 -9.51
CA PHE A 156 35.28 -0.94 -10.61
C PHE A 156 35.82 0.45 -10.26
N VAL A 157 35.03 1.33 -9.64
CA VAL A 157 35.45 2.72 -9.36
C VAL A 157 36.42 2.78 -8.18
N GLU A 158 36.13 2.04 -7.12
CA GLU A 158 37.02 1.96 -5.94
C GLU A 158 38.33 1.21 -6.24
N ASN A 159 38.36 0.41 -7.31
CA ASN A 159 39.59 -0.22 -7.80
C ASN A 159 40.48 0.81 -8.53
N LYS A 160 41.38 1.44 -7.77
CA LYS A 160 42.30 2.48 -8.29
C LYS A 160 43.13 2.04 -9.49
N SER A 161 43.54 0.77 -9.55
CA SER A 161 44.32 0.24 -10.67
C SER A 161 43.49 0.19 -11.95
N PHE A 162 42.29 -0.39 -11.85
CA PHE A 162 41.35 -0.46 -12.96
C PHE A 162 40.90 0.93 -13.41
N LEU A 163 40.57 1.82 -12.48
CA LEU A 163 40.18 3.19 -12.80
C LEU A 163 41.30 3.96 -13.52
N LYS A 164 42.56 3.74 -13.13
CA LYS A 164 43.71 4.31 -13.83
C LYS A 164 43.79 3.79 -15.27
N GLN A 165 43.63 2.48 -15.50
CA GLN A 165 43.62 1.90 -16.85
C GLN A 165 42.49 2.47 -17.71
N PHE A 166 41.30 2.66 -17.13
CA PHE A 166 40.18 3.31 -17.82
C PHE A 166 40.51 4.76 -18.23
N ASN A 167 41.09 5.56 -17.33
CA ASN A 167 41.49 6.93 -17.66
C ASN A 167 42.61 6.96 -18.73
N ASP A 168 43.61 6.09 -18.63
CA ASP A 168 44.65 5.93 -19.64
C ASP A 168 44.06 5.55 -21.01
N PHE A 169 43.01 4.72 -21.03
CA PHE A 169 42.27 4.36 -22.24
C PHE A 169 41.52 5.56 -22.85
N GLU A 170 40.69 6.26 -22.07
CA GLU A 170 39.90 7.39 -22.54
C GLU A 170 40.78 8.56 -23.01
N GLU A 171 41.92 8.80 -22.33
CA GLU A 171 42.88 9.85 -22.70
C GLU A 171 43.83 9.41 -23.82
N GLY A 172 43.75 8.16 -24.28
CA GLY A 172 44.52 7.68 -25.42
C GLY A 172 45.99 7.38 -25.15
N ARG A 173 46.34 7.12 -23.89
CA ARG A 173 47.71 6.77 -23.46
C ARG A 173 48.07 5.30 -23.70
N LEU A 174 47.08 4.46 -23.98
CA LEU A 174 47.27 3.04 -24.28
C LEU A 174 47.47 2.79 -25.78
N THR A 175 47.83 1.56 -26.14
CA THR A 175 48.18 1.14 -27.50
C THR A 175 47.01 1.22 -28.51
N SER A 176 45.77 1.39 -28.03
CA SER A 176 44.58 1.54 -28.87
C SER A 176 43.48 2.31 -28.15
N LYS A 177 42.71 3.09 -28.93
CA LYS A 177 41.50 3.82 -28.49
C LYS A 177 40.19 3.10 -28.86
N LYS A 178 40.28 1.91 -29.46
CA LYS A 178 39.08 1.15 -29.90
C LYS A 178 38.39 0.52 -28.69
N THR A 179 37.06 0.52 -28.67
CA THR A 179 36.28 -0.10 -27.59
C THR A 179 36.57 -1.60 -27.45
N GLU A 180 36.82 -2.30 -28.56
CA GLU A 180 37.24 -3.71 -28.55
C GLU A 180 38.52 -3.94 -27.72
N PHE A 181 39.46 -2.99 -27.74
CA PHE A 181 40.66 -3.06 -26.90
C PHE A 181 40.32 -2.93 -25.42
N PHE A 182 39.44 -1.98 -25.06
CA PHE A 182 38.96 -1.87 -23.68
C PHE A 182 38.28 -3.16 -23.21
N TYR A 183 37.43 -3.75 -24.04
CA TYR A 183 36.74 -4.99 -23.71
C TYR A 183 37.70 -6.14 -23.42
N LYS A 184 38.63 -6.42 -24.35
CA LYS A 184 39.54 -7.59 -24.26
C LYS A 184 40.69 -7.41 -23.28
N GLU A 185 41.29 -6.22 -23.23
CA GLU A 185 42.56 -6.02 -22.52
C GLU A 185 42.38 -5.37 -21.13
N ILE A 186 41.21 -4.78 -20.85
CA ILE A 186 40.96 -4.04 -19.60
C ILE A 186 39.77 -4.63 -18.84
N ALA A 187 38.59 -4.63 -19.43
CA ALA A 187 37.37 -5.11 -18.76
C ALA A 187 37.41 -6.61 -18.51
N GLN A 188 37.72 -7.42 -19.53
CA GLN A 188 37.70 -8.87 -19.42
C GLN A 188 38.63 -9.41 -18.32
N PRO A 189 39.91 -9.00 -18.19
CA PRO A 189 40.75 -9.44 -17.08
C PRO A 189 40.18 -9.02 -15.72
N ALA A 190 39.75 -7.76 -15.58
CA ALA A 190 39.22 -7.23 -14.33
C ALA A 190 37.95 -7.98 -13.87
N ILE A 191 37.04 -8.28 -14.78
CA ILE A 191 35.81 -9.03 -14.49
C ILE A 191 36.14 -10.47 -14.06
N THR A 192 37.14 -11.10 -14.70
CA THR A 192 37.57 -12.47 -14.37
C THR A 192 38.01 -12.58 -12.90
N GLU A 193 38.70 -11.57 -12.37
CA GLU A 193 39.19 -11.54 -10.99
C GLU A 193 38.10 -11.36 -9.92
N ILE A 194 36.90 -10.91 -10.32
CA ILE A 194 35.82 -10.53 -9.40
C ILE A 194 34.51 -11.28 -9.68
N THR A 195 34.51 -12.28 -10.56
CA THR A 195 33.29 -12.94 -11.03
C THR A 195 32.45 -13.53 -9.89
N ASP A 196 33.09 -14.00 -8.82
CA ASP A 196 32.48 -14.53 -7.60
C ASP A 196 31.84 -13.47 -6.69
N LYS A 197 32.07 -12.18 -6.97
CA LYS A 197 31.57 -11.02 -6.20
C LYS A 197 30.41 -10.29 -6.89
N ILE A 198 30.09 -10.66 -8.13
CA ILE A 198 29.06 -9.98 -8.93
C ILE A 198 27.68 -10.49 -8.49
N ILE A 199 26.89 -9.60 -7.89
CA ILE A 199 25.51 -9.84 -7.48
C ILE A 199 24.58 -9.32 -8.57
N PHE A 200 23.61 -10.13 -8.99
CA PHE A 200 22.69 -9.75 -10.05
C PHE A 200 21.32 -10.37 -9.85
N THR A 201 20.29 -9.68 -10.33
CA THR A 201 18.94 -10.23 -10.43
C THR A 201 18.78 -10.83 -11.82
N HIS A 202 18.19 -12.03 -11.89
CA HIS A 202 17.94 -12.70 -13.17
C HIS A 202 16.54 -13.29 -13.23
N PHE A 203 15.90 -13.13 -14.39
CA PHE A 203 14.66 -13.83 -14.75
C PHE A 203 14.55 -13.98 -16.28
N ASP A 204 13.79 -14.99 -16.70
CA ASP A 204 13.33 -15.15 -18.08
C ASP A 204 11.88 -14.68 -18.15
N ILE A 205 11.59 -13.74 -19.04
CA ILE A 205 10.26 -13.16 -19.21
C ILE A 205 9.24 -14.20 -19.72
N ARG A 206 9.70 -15.27 -20.38
CA ARG A 206 8.85 -16.36 -20.88
C ARG A 206 8.23 -17.18 -19.76
N ASP A 207 8.90 -17.27 -18.61
CA ASP A 207 8.39 -17.94 -17.42
C ASP A 207 7.10 -17.27 -16.91
N TYR A 208 6.81 -16.04 -17.35
CA TYR A 208 5.63 -15.31 -16.93
C TYR A 208 4.43 -15.45 -17.86
N GLN A 209 4.60 -16.07 -19.04
CA GLN A 209 3.56 -16.14 -20.07
C GLN A 209 2.31 -16.90 -19.59
N GLU A 210 2.47 -17.88 -18.71
CA GLU A 210 1.34 -18.61 -18.12
C GLU A 210 0.46 -17.72 -17.23
N TYR A 211 1.02 -16.71 -16.56
CA TYR A 211 0.26 -15.81 -15.67
C TYR A 211 -0.47 -14.67 -16.40
N LEU A 212 -0.34 -14.59 -17.73
CA LEU A 212 -0.98 -13.58 -18.57
C LEU A 212 -2.33 -14.03 -19.13
N GLN A 213 -2.68 -15.31 -19.01
CA GLN A 213 -3.93 -15.82 -19.55
C GLN A 213 -5.14 -15.45 -18.66
N PRO A 214 -6.32 -15.16 -19.24
CA PRO A 214 -7.53 -14.93 -18.46
C PRO A 214 -7.96 -16.22 -17.73
N GLY A 215 -7.91 -16.23 -16.40
CA GLY A 215 -8.30 -17.38 -15.58
C GLY A 215 -7.73 -17.34 -14.15
N LYS A 216 -8.19 -18.25 -13.28
CA LYS A 216 -7.64 -18.40 -11.92
C LYS A 216 -6.23 -18.99 -11.99
N HIS A 217 -5.22 -18.14 -11.96
CA HIS A 217 -3.84 -18.56 -11.72
C HIS A 217 -3.55 -18.56 -10.21
N PRO A 218 -2.95 -19.63 -9.66
CA PRO A 218 -2.76 -19.76 -8.22
C PRO A 218 -1.61 -18.91 -7.63
N ASP A 219 -0.84 -18.17 -8.44
CA ASP A 219 0.35 -17.44 -7.96
C ASP A 219 0.50 -16.03 -8.57
N GLU A 220 -0.44 -15.14 -8.26
CA GLU A 220 -0.37 -13.71 -8.65
C GLU A 220 0.89 -13.00 -8.10
N HIS A 221 1.52 -13.55 -7.04
CA HIS A 221 2.70 -12.96 -6.39
C HIS A 221 3.93 -12.87 -7.30
N LYS A 222 4.12 -13.84 -8.21
CA LYS A 222 5.22 -13.79 -9.19
C LYS A 222 5.05 -12.61 -10.13
N LEU A 223 3.85 -12.40 -10.64
CA LEU A 223 3.55 -11.30 -11.54
C LEU A 223 3.70 -9.94 -10.84
N ILE A 224 3.24 -9.84 -9.58
CA ILE A 224 3.43 -8.63 -8.76
C ILE A 224 4.92 -8.33 -8.57
N SER A 225 5.73 -9.35 -8.31
CA SER A 225 7.18 -9.18 -8.17
C SER A 225 7.81 -8.65 -9.46
N LEU A 226 7.41 -9.16 -10.63
CA LEU A 226 7.88 -8.68 -11.93
C LEU A 226 7.41 -7.25 -12.23
N PHE A 227 6.13 -6.97 -11.99
CA PHE A 227 5.54 -5.63 -12.13
C PHE A 227 6.34 -4.60 -11.32
N LYS A 228 6.60 -4.90 -10.05
CA LYS A 228 7.38 -4.03 -9.15
C LYS A 228 8.84 -3.91 -9.58
N LEU A 229 9.43 -4.97 -10.13
CA LEU A 229 10.81 -4.95 -10.59
C LEU A 229 11.02 -3.97 -11.74
N PHE A 230 10.02 -3.83 -12.63
CA PHE A 230 10.06 -2.86 -13.73
C PHE A 230 9.58 -1.46 -13.35
N SER A 231 9.06 -1.25 -12.15
CA SER A 231 8.45 0.01 -11.78
C SER A 231 9.49 1.12 -11.50
N PRO A 232 9.10 2.40 -11.62
CA PRO A 232 9.97 3.53 -11.29
C PRO A 232 10.44 3.51 -9.82
N GLU A 233 9.59 3.08 -8.88
CA GLU A 233 9.93 2.95 -7.46
C GLU A 233 11.12 2.02 -7.24
N HIS A 234 11.21 0.92 -8.00
CA HIS A 234 12.37 0.05 -7.95
C HIS A 234 13.53 0.59 -8.77
N LEU A 235 13.38 0.70 -10.10
CA LEU A 235 14.49 0.97 -11.02
C LEU A 235 15.08 2.37 -10.89
N LEU A 236 14.31 3.36 -10.43
CA LEU A 236 14.81 4.71 -10.16
C LEU A 236 14.99 4.98 -8.66
N LYS A 237 14.77 3.97 -7.81
CA LYS A 237 14.81 4.07 -6.34
C LYS A 237 13.98 5.24 -5.82
N LEU A 238 12.81 5.49 -6.43
CA LEU A 238 11.91 6.57 -6.01
C LEU A 238 11.30 6.26 -4.64
N PRO A 239 11.01 7.28 -3.82
CA PRO A 239 10.27 7.09 -2.59
C PRO A 239 8.88 6.52 -2.91
N PHE A 240 8.43 5.58 -2.10
CA PHE A 240 7.08 5.02 -2.12
C PHE A 240 6.40 5.36 -0.80
N THR A 241 5.14 5.78 -0.83
CA THR A 241 4.38 6.02 0.40
C THR A 241 3.84 4.70 0.93
N ASN A 242 4.26 4.31 2.13
CA ASN A 242 3.53 3.33 2.93
C ASN A 242 2.49 4.10 3.77
N ASP A 243 1.53 4.72 3.08
CA ASP A 243 0.56 5.68 3.66
C ASP A 243 -0.47 5.04 4.59
N SER A 244 -0.40 3.73 4.81
CA SER A 244 -1.40 3.00 5.57
C SER A 244 -1.51 3.40 7.04
N ASN A 245 -0.45 3.98 7.61
CA ASN A 245 -0.45 4.50 8.97
C ASN A 245 -0.78 6.01 9.06
N THR A 246 -1.05 6.67 7.94
CA THR A 246 -1.43 8.08 7.91
C THR A 246 -2.94 8.22 8.16
N LEU A 247 -3.33 9.13 9.05
CA LEU A 247 -4.75 9.42 9.32
C LEU A 247 -5.48 9.89 8.06
N ASP A 248 -6.42 9.09 7.56
CA ASP A 248 -7.33 9.52 6.50
C ASP A 248 -8.28 10.61 7.01
N LYS A 249 -8.07 11.85 6.56
CA LYS A 249 -8.86 13.00 7.00
C LYS A 249 -10.34 12.89 6.63
N GLY A 250 -10.66 12.25 5.50
CA GLY A 250 -12.05 12.09 5.05
C GLY A 250 -12.81 11.15 5.97
N PHE A 251 -12.23 9.97 6.22
CA PHE A 251 -12.72 8.97 7.16
C PHE A 251 -12.90 9.60 8.54
N TYR A 252 -11.86 10.26 9.05
CA TYR A 252 -11.88 10.87 10.38
C TYR A 252 -12.99 11.92 10.53
N SER A 253 -13.10 12.88 9.58
CA SER A 253 -14.11 13.93 9.66
C SER A 253 -15.55 13.40 9.52
N GLU A 254 -15.76 12.41 8.64
CA GLU A 254 -17.08 11.79 8.47
C GLU A 254 -17.46 10.91 9.67
N LEU A 255 -16.51 10.20 10.26
CA LEU A 255 -16.71 9.43 11.49
C LEU A 255 -17.09 10.34 12.67
N LEU A 256 -16.40 11.48 12.85
CA LEU A 256 -16.78 12.48 13.86
C LEU A 256 -18.20 12.97 13.62
N HIS A 257 -18.58 13.21 12.37
CA HIS A 257 -19.93 13.64 12.01
C HIS A 257 -21.01 12.62 12.43
N ILE A 258 -20.77 11.32 12.19
CA ILE A 258 -21.67 10.22 12.60
C ILE A 258 -21.78 10.12 14.12
N ILE A 259 -20.66 10.29 14.84
CA ILE A 259 -20.65 10.28 16.31
C ILE A 259 -21.42 11.49 16.87
N GLY A 260 -21.34 12.66 16.23
CA GLY A 260 -21.95 13.91 16.70
C GLY A 260 -20.92 15.00 17.10
N LEU A 261 -19.68 14.86 16.65
CA LEU A 261 -18.55 15.72 16.96
C LEU A 261 -18.06 16.50 15.75
N VAL A 262 -17.21 17.50 16.00
CA VAL A 262 -16.51 18.29 14.97
C VAL A 262 -15.10 18.66 15.45
N GLU A 263 -14.12 18.64 14.54
CA GLU A 263 -12.77 19.18 14.81
C GLU A 263 -12.74 20.66 14.43
N THR A 264 -12.50 21.54 15.40
CA THR A 264 -12.31 22.98 15.20
C THR A 264 -10.85 23.39 15.45
N LYS A 265 -10.48 24.57 14.96
CA LYS A 265 -9.18 25.18 15.23
C LYS A 265 -9.35 26.38 16.14
N GLU A 266 -8.74 26.34 17.31
CA GLU A 266 -8.67 27.47 18.24
C GLU A 266 -7.20 27.73 18.61
N GLY A 267 -6.72 28.96 18.41
CA GLY A 267 -5.34 29.34 18.76
C GLY A 267 -4.24 28.49 18.08
N GLY A 268 -4.51 27.93 16.90
CA GLY A 268 -3.59 27.02 16.19
C GLY A 268 -3.63 25.57 16.67
N LYS A 269 -4.39 25.26 17.73
CA LYS A 269 -4.64 23.89 18.21
C LYS A 269 -5.90 23.33 17.57
N LYS A 270 -5.89 22.03 17.29
CA LYS A 270 -7.06 21.27 16.84
C LYS A 270 -7.77 20.71 18.05
N LEU A 271 -9.04 21.02 18.21
CA LEU A 271 -9.88 20.55 19.31
C LEU A 271 -11.08 19.81 18.74
N ILE A 272 -11.45 18.71 19.38
CA ILE A 272 -12.70 18.00 19.07
C ILE A 272 -13.74 18.49 20.06
N GLN A 273 -14.92 18.84 19.55
CA GLN A 273 -16.01 19.35 20.39
C GLN A 273 -17.37 18.84 19.89
N ARG A 274 -18.36 18.87 20.78
CA ARG A 274 -19.77 18.68 20.41
C ARG A 274 -20.17 19.71 19.36
N LYS A 275 -21.01 19.31 18.41
CA LYS A 275 -21.60 20.28 17.47
C LYS A 275 -22.37 21.37 18.22
N LYS A 276 -22.37 22.57 17.64
CA LYS A 276 -23.17 23.70 18.13
C LYS A 276 -24.65 23.32 18.09
N GLU A 277 -25.44 23.90 18.98
CA GLU A 277 -26.84 23.50 19.19
C GLU A 277 -27.67 23.43 17.90
N HIS A 278 -27.54 24.42 17.00
CA HIS A 278 -28.24 24.45 15.72
C HIS A 278 -27.75 23.42 14.67
N ASP A 279 -26.57 22.85 14.87
CA ASP A 279 -25.95 21.85 13.99
C ASP A 279 -26.07 20.42 14.57
N ARG A 280 -26.62 20.27 15.78
CA ARG A 280 -26.86 18.96 16.40
C ARG A 280 -27.97 18.24 15.64
N SER A 281 -27.82 16.92 15.51
CA SER A 281 -28.82 16.07 14.89
C SER A 281 -29.08 14.89 15.81
N ILE A 282 -30.35 14.66 16.13
CA ILE A 282 -30.80 13.56 16.98
C ILE A 282 -30.36 12.19 16.46
N GLY A 283 -30.13 12.07 15.14
CA GLY A 283 -29.58 10.85 14.54
C GLY A 283 -28.14 10.55 14.93
N SER A 284 -27.33 11.54 15.32
CA SER A 284 -25.94 11.26 15.69
C SER A 284 -25.87 10.47 17.00
N LEU A 285 -24.87 9.59 17.13
CA LEU A 285 -24.82 8.62 18.24
C LEU A 285 -24.88 9.29 19.62
N ILE A 286 -24.17 10.40 19.80
CA ILE A 286 -24.18 11.14 21.07
C ILE A 286 -25.56 11.73 21.36
N GLU A 287 -26.20 12.38 20.39
CA GLU A 287 -27.49 13.05 20.62
C GLU A 287 -28.60 12.04 20.85
N ASN A 288 -28.59 10.92 20.11
CA ASN A 288 -29.50 9.80 20.32
C ASN A 288 -29.35 9.22 21.74
N ALA A 289 -28.11 8.97 22.17
CA ALA A 289 -27.82 8.49 23.52
C ALA A 289 -28.27 9.48 24.59
N ILE A 290 -27.96 10.76 24.45
CA ILE A 290 -28.37 11.83 25.37
C ILE A 290 -29.89 11.83 25.54
N SER A 291 -30.64 11.76 24.43
CA SER A 291 -32.10 11.76 24.48
C SER A 291 -32.66 10.57 25.26
N GLN A 292 -32.03 9.41 25.19
CA GLN A 292 -32.44 8.21 25.93
C GLN A 292 -32.04 8.27 27.41
N ILE A 293 -30.84 8.78 27.71
CA ILE A 293 -30.37 8.97 29.09
C ILE A 293 -31.28 9.95 29.84
N ASP A 294 -31.64 11.06 29.18
CA ASP A 294 -32.50 12.11 29.73
C ASP A 294 -33.93 11.60 29.93
N SER A 295 -34.52 10.98 28.89
CA SER A 295 -35.92 10.51 28.95
C SER A 295 -36.16 9.41 29.99
N LEU A 296 -35.16 8.55 30.22
CA LEU A 296 -35.22 7.47 31.19
C LEU A 296 -34.76 7.89 32.60
N ASP A 297 -34.42 9.15 32.79
CA ASP A 297 -33.89 9.72 34.03
C ASP A 297 -32.74 8.86 34.60
N LYS A 298 -31.71 8.66 33.78
CA LYS A 298 -30.57 7.78 34.13
C LYS A 298 -29.53 8.47 34.99
N ILE A 299 -29.35 9.78 34.84
CA ILE A 299 -28.38 10.53 35.65
C ILE A 299 -28.73 10.48 37.14
N SER A 300 -30.02 10.57 37.49
CA SER A 300 -30.47 10.53 38.89
C SER A 300 -30.18 9.21 39.60
N ARG A 301 -29.86 8.15 38.84
CA ARG A 301 -29.60 6.80 39.35
C ARG A 301 -28.11 6.49 39.50
N LEU A 302 -27.24 7.36 39.01
CA LEU A 302 -25.79 7.21 39.18
C LEU A 302 -25.41 7.56 40.61
N GLU A 303 -24.47 6.80 41.19
CA GLU A 303 -23.97 7.10 42.53
C GLU A 303 -23.17 8.41 42.58
N LYS A 304 -22.44 8.73 41.49
CA LYS A 304 -21.52 9.88 41.41
C LYS A 304 -21.62 10.62 40.07
N PRO A 305 -22.78 11.21 39.73
CA PRO A 305 -22.98 11.89 38.46
C PRO A 305 -22.02 13.09 38.25
N GLU A 306 -21.54 13.71 39.33
CA GLU A 306 -20.60 14.84 39.30
C GLU A 306 -19.25 14.50 38.63
N GLN A 307 -18.89 13.22 38.54
CA GLN A 307 -17.68 12.80 37.81
C GLN A 307 -17.79 13.01 36.29
N PHE A 308 -19.02 13.19 35.80
CA PHE A 308 -19.30 13.40 34.38
C PHE A 308 -19.55 14.89 34.06
N GLY A 309 -19.40 15.81 35.02
CA GLY A 309 -19.54 17.24 34.77
C GLY A 309 -20.19 17.98 35.93
N GLU A 310 -19.99 19.30 35.96
CA GLU A 310 -20.54 20.18 37.01
C GLU A 310 -22.02 20.47 36.78
N THR A 311 -22.45 20.45 35.52
CA THR A 311 -23.84 20.72 35.14
C THR A 311 -24.52 19.48 34.57
N TYR A 312 -25.85 19.42 34.68
CA TYR A 312 -26.66 18.33 34.11
C TYR A 312 -26.41 18.13 32.60
N GLN A 313 -26.22 19.21 31.85
CA GLN A 313 -25.95 19.16 30.41
C GLN A 313 -24.55 18.62 30.09
N GLU A 314 -23.55 18.93 30.93
CA GLU A 314 -22.21 18.34 30.81
C GLU A 314 -22.24 16.85 31.14
N GLN A 315 -22.97 16.46 32.18
CA GLN A 315 -23.16 15.06 32.57
C GLN A 315 -23.79 14.24 31.44
N LEU A 316 -24.91 14.71 30.89
CA LEU A 316 -25.57 14.10 29.73
C LEU A 316 -24.57 13.92 28.58
N PHE A 317 -23.85 14.98 28.23
CA PHE A 317 -22.92 14.95 27.12
C PHE A 317 -21.74 13.98 27.36
N ASN A 318 -21.10 14.04 28.52
CA ASN A 318 -19.91 13.22 28.81
C ASN A 318 -20.24 11.74 28.98
N ILE A 319 -21.45 11.40 29.45
CA ILE A 319 -21.96 10.02 29.46
C ILE A 319 -22.24 9.58 28.02
N GLY A 320 -23.01 10.37 27.26
CA GLY A 320 -23.34 10.07 25.86
C GLY A 320 -22.10 9.90 24.97
N LEU A 321 -21.07 10.74 25.17
CA LEU A 321 -19.78 10.65 24.49
C LEU A 321 -19.06 9.33 24.80
N GLN A 322 -18.97 8.95 26.09
CA GLN A 322 -18.29 7.72 26.48
C GLN A 322 -18.97 6.46 25.94
N LEU A 323 -20.31 6.43 25.97
CA LEU A 323 -21.08 5.35 25.38
C LEU A 323 -20.88 5.29 23.86
N ALA A 324 -20.98 6.43 23.17
CA ALA A 324 -20.78 6.50 21.73
C ALA A 324 -19.37 6.05 21.30
N ILE A 325 -18.33 6.45 22.04
CA ILE A 325 -16.95 5.98 21.82
C ILE A 325 -16.84 4.47 22.00
N THR A 326 -17.41 3.94 23.09
CA THR A 326 -17.37 2.51 23.42
C THR A 326 -18.05 1.69 22.32
N TRP A 327 -19.25 2.09 21.90
CA TRP A 327 -19.98 1.43 20.83
C TRP A 327 -19.27 1.55 19.48
N MET A 328 -18.75 2.73 19.14
CA MET A 328 -18.01 2.90 17.88
C MET A 328 -16.74 2.05 17.85
N ASN A 329 -16.04 1.93 18.97
CA ASN A 329 -14.86 1.07 19.10
C ASN A 329 -15.21 -0.41 18.83
N ARG A 330 -16.31 -0.91 19.41
CA ARG A 330 -16.83 -2.26 19.12
C ARG A 330 -17.18 -2.45 17.65
N ILE A 331 -17.85 -1.48 17.02
CA ILE A 331 -18.27 -1.56 15.61
C ILE A 331 -17.05 -1.56 14.68
N LEU A 332 -16.07 -0.70 14.93
CA LEU A 332 -14.84 -0.64 14.12
C LEU A 332 -13.99 -1.91 14.28
N PHE A 333 -13.90 -2.45 15.50
CA PHE A 333 -13.29 -3.74 15.73
C PHE A 333 -14.01 -4.84 14.94
N LEU A 334 -15.35 -4.84 14.94
CA LEU A 334 -16.12 -5.80 14.16
C LEU A 334 -15.86 -5.70 12.67
N LYS A 335 -15.71 -4.48 12.15
CA LYS A 335 -15.39 -4.26 10.74
C LYS A 335 -14.00 -4.80 10.37
N LEU A 336 -13.01 -4.63 11.25
CA LEU A 336 -11.69 -5.25 11.08
C LEU A 336 -11.78 -6.78 11.10
N LEU A 337 -12.51 -7.36 12.07
CA LEU A 337 -12.70 -8.80 12.18
C LEU A 337 -13.38 -9.38 10.94
N GLU A 338 -14.47 -8.75 10.48
CA GLU A 338 -15.19 -9.11 9.27
C GLU A 338 -14.24 -9.16 8.06
N SER A 339 -13.44 -8.12 7.88
CA SER A 339 -12.49 -8.02 6.76
C SER A 339 -11.44 -9.13 6.81
N GLN A 340 -10.99 -9.50 8.01
CA GLN A 340 -10.05 -10.62 8.18
C GLN A 340 -10.71 -11.97 7.87
N LEU A 341 -11.94 -12.22 8.31
CA LEU A 341 -12.66 -13.46 8.05
C LEU A 341 -12.89 -13.65 6.54
N ILE A 342 -13.42 -12.63 5.86
CA ILE A 342 -13.63 -12.66 4.40
C ILE A 342 -12.31 -13.01 3.69
N ARG A 343 -11.21 -12.38 4.10
CA ARG A 343 -9.90 -12.65 3.50
C ARG A 343 -9.39 -14.07 3.75
N TYR A 344 -9.45 -14.56 5.00
CA TYR A 344 -9.03 -15.93 5.32
C TYR A 344 -9.80 -16.98 4.52
N HIS A 345 -10.99 -16.62 4.05
CA HIS A 345 -11.84 -17.46 3.22
C HIS A 345 -11.84 -17.04 1.74
N LYS A 346 -10.69 -16.56 1.24
CA LYS A 346 -10.44 -16.29 -0.18
C LYS A 346 -11.42 -15.28 -0.77
N ASN A 347 -11.71 -14.22 -0.01
CA ASN A 347 -12.60 -13.13 -0.38
C ASN A 347 -14.07 -13.58 -0.60
N ASP A 348 -14.50 -14.66 0.06
CA ASP A 348 -15.90 -15.07 0.10
C ASP A 348 -16.71 -14.11 0.98
N LEU A 349 -17.55 -13.29 0.33
CA LEU A 349 -18.38 -12.27 0.98
C LEU A 349 -19.46 -12.86 1.91
N SER A 350 -19.78 -14.16 1.82
CA SER A 350 -20.73 -14.81 2.74
C SER A 350 -20.28 -14.82 4.20
N TRP A 351 -18.98 -14.65 4.43
CA TRP A 351 -18.36 -14.48 5.75
C TRP A 351 -18.58 -13.08 6.34
N GLY A 352 -19.06 -12.12 5.53
CA GLY A 352 -19.51 -10.81 5.99
C GLY A 352 -20.71 -10.91 6.93
N PHE A 353 -20.74 -10.08 7.98
CA PHE A 353 -21.79 -10.08 8.98
C PHE A 353 -22.25 -8.71 9.46
N LEU A 354 -21.51 -7.64 9.19
CA LEU A 354 -21.83 -6.27 9.57
C LEU A 354 -22.56 -5.56 8.42
N ASN A 355 -23.77 -6.05 8.13
CA ASN A 355 -24.66 -5.53 7.07
C ASN A 355 -26.11 -5.55 7.54
N LEU A 356 -27.00 -4.86 6.81
CA LEU A 356 -28.40 -4.71 7.20
C LEU A 356 -29.25 -5.99 7.08
N GLU A 357 -28.78 -7.01 6.36
CA GLU A 357 -29.48 -8.32 6.34
C GLU A 357 -29.28 -9.04 7.69
N LYS A 358 -28.06 -8.98 8.25
CA LYS A 358 -27.70 -9.64 9.51
C LYS A 358 -27.82 -8.74 10.73
N VAL A 359 -27.82 -7.42 10.57
CA VAL A 359 -27.94 -6.44 11.67
C VAL A 359 -28.82 -5.30 11.19
N ALA A 360 -30.14 -5.42 11.39
CA ALA A 360 -31.11 -4.50 10.82
C ALA A 360 -31.35 -3.25 11.68
N ASN A 361 -31.04 -3.32 12.98
CA ASN A 361 -31.29 -2.27 13.96
C ASN A 361 -30.31 -2.39 15.14
N TYR A 362 -30.45 -1.48 16.12
CA TYR A 362 -29.58 -1.46 17.30
C TYR A 362 -29.80 -2.65 18.26
N ASP A 363 -30.98 -3.29 18.27
CA ASP A 363 -31.21 -4.53 19.05
C ASP A 363 -30.38 -5.70 18.51
N ASP A 364 -30.31 -5.83 17.18
CA ASP A 364 -29.49 -6.82 16.51
C ASP A 364 -28.00 -6.56 16.79
N LEU A 365 -27.58 -5.29 16.77
CA LEU A 365 -26.19 -4.90 17.05
C LEU A 365 -25.82 -5.16 18.52
N ASN A 366 -26.74 -4.89 19.46
CA ASN A 366 -26.60 -5.24 20.86
C ASN A 366 -26.46 -6.75 21.06
N SER A 367 -27.28 -7.53 20.35
CA SER A 367 -27.21 -9.00 20.36
C SER A 367 -25.88 -9.49 19.81
N LEU A 368 -25.36 -8.87 18.75
CA LEU A 368 -24.04 -9.18 18.20
C LEU A 368 -22.93 -8.93 19.22
N PHE A 369 -22.97 -7.83 19.98
CA PHE A 369 -22.01 -7.56 21.04
C PHE A 369 -22.06 -8.61 22.16
N PHE A 370 -23.21 -8.73 22.83
CA PHE A 370 -23.26 -9.40 24.14
C PHE A 370 -23.75 -10.85 24.08
N SER A 371 -24.42 -11.24 23.01
CA SER A 371 -24.99 -12.58 22.85
C SER A 371 -24.26 -13.44 21.80
N VAL A 372 -23.43 -12.84 20.95
CA VAL A 372 -22.65 -13.56 19.92
C VAL A 372 -21.16 -13.51 20.24
N LEU A 373 -20.56 -12.33 20.35
CA LEU A 373 -19.10 -12.22 20.53
C LEU A 373 -18.63 -12.56 21.94
N ALA A 374 -19.45 -12.25 22.95
CA ALA A 374 -19.18 -12.56 24.35
C ALA A 374 -19.59 -13.98 24.78
N ARG A 375 -20.12 -14.81 23.86
CA ARG A 375 -20.58 -16.18 24.17
C ARG A 375 -20.05 -17.22 23.20
N LYS A 376 -19.75 -18.41 23.71
CA LYS A 376 -19.30 -19.53 22.87
C LYS A 376 -20.44 -19.97 21.94
N PRO A 377 -20.17 -20.48 20.72
CA PRO A 377 -21.21 -20.85 19.77
C PRO A 377 -22.31 -21.75 20.34
N GLN A 378 -21.96 -22.74 21.15
CA GLN A 378 -22.89 -23.66 21.80
C GLN A 378 -23.79 -23.03 22.88
N GLU A 379 -23.44 -21.84 23.38
CA GLU A 379 -24.21 -21.10 24.39
C GLU A 379 -25.17 -20.08 23.76
N ARG A 380 -25.11 -19.91 22.43
CA ARG A 380 -25.97 -19.00 21.67
C ARG A 380 -27.34 -19.66 21.43
N SER A 381 -28.39 -18.85 21.31
CA SER A 381 -29.70 -19.37 20.87
C SER A 381 -29.61 -19.90 19.43
N GLN A 382 -30.48 -20.85 19.07
CA GLN A 382 -30.48 -21.46 17.74
C GLN A 382 -30.55 -20.40 16.62
N LYS A 383 -31.43 -19.39 16.77
CA LYS A 383 -31.55 -18.26 15.83
C LYS A 383 -30.23 -17.51 15.63
N LEU A 384 -29.46 -17.29 16.70
CA LEU A 384 -28.17 -16.58 16.61
C LEU A 384 -27.06 -17.47 16.04
N GLN A 385 -27.09 -18.78 16.31
CA GLN A 385 -26.16 -19.74 15.70
C GLN A 385 -26.33 -19.77 14.18
N GLU A 386 -27.57 -19.77 13.68
CA GLU A 386 -27.84 -19.76 12.24
C GLU A 386 -27.45 -18.43 11.59
N ARG A 387 -27.87 -17.29 12.18
CA ARG A 387 -27.63 -15.96 11.61
C ARG A 387 -26.15 -15.55 11.61
N PHE A 388 -25.40 -15.95 12.65
CA PHE A 388 -24.00 -15.58 12.87
C PHE A 388 -23.07 -16.80 12.96
N ALA A 389 -23.34 -17.83 12.14
CA ALA A 389 -22.61 -19.10 12.14
C ALA A 389 -21.10 -18.95 11.98
N TYR A 390 -20.68 -17.93 11.21
CA TYR A 390 -19.28 -17.67 10.88
C TYR A 390 -18.59 -16.69 11.84
N VAL A 391 -19.31 -16.14 12.82
CA VAL A 391 -18.75 -15.18 13.77
C VAL A 391 -18.13 -15.93 14.96
N PRO A 392 -16.82 -15.82 15.20
CA PRO A 392 -16.15 -16.52 16.28
C PRO A 392 -16.58 -15.96 17.64
N TYR A 393 -16.35 -16.75 18.69
CA TYR A 393 -16.35 -16.25 20.06
C TYR A 393 -15.03 -15.53 20.33
N LEU A 394 -15.10 -14.36 20.96
CA LEU A 394 -13.94 -13.62 21.39
C LEU A 394 -13.96 -13.51 22.90
N ASN A 395 -12.95 -14.08 23.54
CA ASN A 395 -12.74 -13.92 24.98
C ASN A 395 -12.15 -12.54 25.28
N SER A 396 -12.91 -11.48 24.97
CA SER A 396 -12.47 -10.09 25.05
C SER A 396 -13.43 -9.28 25.91
N SER A 397 -12.88 -8.58 26.90
CA SER A 397 -13.61 -7.62 27.73
C SER A 397 -14.23 -6.47 26.91
N LEU A 398 -13.76 -6.25 25.68
CA LEU A 398 -14.36 -5.30 24.76
C LEU A 398 -15.85 -5.60 24.53
N PHE A 399 -16.29 -6.85 24.61
CA PHE A 399 -17.68 -7.25 24.39
C PHE A 399 -18.41 -7.63 25.68
N GLU A 400 -17.86 -7.27 26.84
CA GLU A 400 -18.59 -7.30 28.11
C GLU A 400 -19.28 -5.95 28.32
N PRO A 401 -20.52 -5.90 28.86
CA PRO A 401 -21.18 -4.63 29.19
C PRO A 401 -20.35 -3.87 30.22
N THR A 402 -19.99 -2.62 29.89
CA THR A 402 -19.27 -1.76 30.84
C THR A 402 -20.16 -1.36 32.01
N GLU A 403 -19.57 -0.93 33.13
CA GLU A 403 -20.32 -0.41 34.29
C GLU A 403 -21.26 0.73 33.87
N LEU A 404 -20.77 1.68 33.08
CA LEU A 404 -21.58 2.79 32.58
C LEU A 404 -22.78 2.32 31.74
N GLU A 405 -22.60 1.31 30.89
CA GLU A 405 -23.70 0.74 30.10
C GLU A 405 -24.74 0.03 30.98
N GLN A 406 -24.29 -0.63 32.05
CA GLN A 406 -25.18 -1.30 33.00
C GLN A 406 -26.00 -0.31 33.83
N GLU A 407 -25.37 0.79 34.25
CA GLU A 407 -26.02 1.82 35.07
C GLU A 407 -26.92 2.76 34.25
N THR A 408 -26.56 3.03 32.99
CA THR A 408 -27.27 3.96 32.12
C THR A 408 -28.08 3.25 31.03
N ILE A 409 -27.55 3.17 29.81
CA ILE A 409 -28.18 2.56 28.65
C ILE A 409 -27.18 1.70 27.88
N VAL A 410 -27.70 0.70 27.18
CA VAL A 410 -26.96 -0.10 26.18
C VAL A 410 -27.33 0.36 24.77
N ILE A 411 -26.59 -0.09 23.76
CA ILE A 411 -26.78 0.38 22.38
C ILE A 411 -28.19 0.10 21.84
N SER A 412 -28.87 -0.95 22.31
CA SER A 412 -30.27 -1.27 21.93
C SER A 412 -31.28 -0.21 22.36
N ASN A 413 -30.92 0.69 23.27
CA ASN A 413 -31.79 1.81 23.63
C ASN A 413 -31.85 2.90 22.55
N LEU A 414 -30.90 2.93 21.61
CA LEU A 414 -30.88 3.93 20.55
C LEU A 414 -32.05 3.76 19.58
N GLU A 415 -32.65 4.87 19.18
CA GLU A 415 -33.74 4.88 18.21
C GLU A 415 -33.21 4.87 16.76
N ASN A 416 -34.01 4.37 15.82
CA ASN A 416 -33.66 4.27 14.38
C ASN A 416 -33.75 5.62 13.64
N GLU A 417 -33.12 6.64 14.22
CA GLU A 417 -33.12 8.01 13.76
C GLU A 417 -32.33 8.22 12.47
N LYS A 418 -32.68 9.30 11.76
CA LYS A 418 -31.98 9.71 10.53
C LYS A 418 -30.92 10.76 10.82
N LEU A 419 -29.81 10.68 10.09
CA LEU A 419 -28.71 11.63 10.15
C LEU A 419 -28.52 12.28 8.77
N PRO A 420 -28.34 13.62 8.69
CA PRO A 420 -27.90 14.28 7.47
C PRO A 420 -26.57 13.73 6.97
N ILE A 421 -26.47 13.47 5.67
CA ILE A 421 -25.24 12.97 5.05
C ILE A 421 -24.17 14.05 5.10
N PHE A 422 -22.96 13.67 5.51
CA PHE A 422 -21.83 14.59 5.61
C PHE A 422 -21.51 15.19 4.24
N THR A 423 -21.32 16.51 4.17
CA THR A 423 -21.01 17.21 2.90
C THR A 423 -19.73 16.68 2.23
N GLY A 424 -18.77 16.23 3.04
CA GLY A 424 -17.53 15.62 2.60
C GLY A 424 -17.65 14.15 2.20
N THR A 425 -18.82 13.52 2.29
CA THR A 425 -19.00 12.05 2.26
C THR A 425 -18.23 11.35 1.13
N ILE A 426 -17.71 10.17 1.44
CA ILE A 426 -17.16 9.25 0.44
C ILE A 426 -18.26 8.52 -0.35
N LEU A 427 -19.49 8.49 0.16
CA LEU A 427 -20.59 7.77 -0.46
C LEU A 427 -21.05 8.45 -1.74
N LYS A 428 -21.27 7.64 -2.78
CA LYS A 428 -21.68 8.09 -4.11
C LYS A 428 -22.89 7.30 -4.59
N ASP A 429 -23.73 7.94 -5.39
CA ASP A 429 -24.79 7.30 -6.14
C ASP A 429 -24.25 6.49 -7.33
N ASN A 430 -25.14 5.79 -8.04
CA ASN A 430 -24.82 4.98 -9.21
C ASN A 430 -24.22 5.80 -10.38
N ASN A 431 -24.36 7.13 -10.37
CA ASN A 431 -23.78 8.03 -11.35
C ASN A 431 -22.43 8.61 -10.89
N GLY A 432 -21.92 8.18 -9.73
CA GLY A 432 -20.66 8.64 -9.15
C GLY A 432 -20.74 10.01 -8.45
N LYS A 433 -21.93 10.58 -8.28
CA LYS A 433 -22.15 11.84 -7.57
C LYS A 433 -22.28 11.58 -6.07
N LYS A 434 -21.75 12.48 -5.23
CA LYS A 434 -21.86 12.36 -3.77
C LYS A 434 -23.32 12.31 -3.32
N LEU A 435 -23.62 11.43 -2.36
CA LEU A 435 -24.95 11.36 -1.75
C LEU A 435 -25.26 12.64 -0.94
N THR A 436 -26.54 12.98 -0.87
CA THR A 436 -27.07 14.15 -0.15
C THR A 436 -28.42 13.81 0.48
N GLY A 437 -28.83 14.55 1.50
CA GLY A 437 -30.09 14.34 2.21
C GLY A 437 -29.87 13.69 3.57
N GLU A 438 -30.84 12.92 4.05
CA GLU A 438 -30.78 12.21 5.33
C GLU A 438 -31.02 10.72 5.12
N ILE A 439 -30.37 9.89 5.92
CA ILE A 439 -30.46 8.43 5.86
C ILE A 439 -30.49 7.86 7.28
N ASN A 440 -31.05 6.68 7.47
CA ASN A 440 -31.02 6.02 8.78
C ASN A 440 -29.56 5.90 9.26
N THR A 441 -29.30 6.22 10.52
CA THR A 441 -27.92 6.36 11.02
C THR A 441 -27.14 5.05 11.01
N LEU A 442 -27.79 3.93 11.33
CA LEU A 442 -27.13 2.62 11.30
C LEU A 442 -26.80 2.20 9.86
N GLU A 443 -27.74 2.41 8.93
CA GLU A 443 -27.50 2.25 7.50
C GLU A 443 -26.35 3.14 7.02
N TYR A 444 -26.33 4.40 7.43
CA TYR A 444 -25.24 5.33 7.09
C TYR A 444 -23.89 4.78 7.56
N LEU A 445 -23.81 4.36 8.81
CA LEU A 445 -22.58 3.85 9.41
C LEU A 445 -22.05 2.65 8.64
N PHE A 446 -22.91 1.68 8.30
CA PHE A 446 -22.47 0.52 7.52
C PHE A 446 -22.07 0.86 6.10
N ALA A 447 -22.81 1.72 5.41
CA ALA A 447 -22.44 2.19 4.07
C ALA A 447 -21.09 2.92 4.10
N PHE A 448 -20.90 3.82 5.07
CA PHE A 448 -19.66 4.53 5.31
C PHE A 448 -18.48 3.58 5.54
N LEU A 449 -18.60 2.62 6.47
CA LEU A 449 -17.54 1.66 6.75
C LEU A 449 -17.23 0.75 5.54
N ASN A 450 -18.25 0.36 4.76
CA ASN A 450 -18.07 -0.45 3.56
C ASN A 450 -17.38 0.30 2.41
N ALA A 451 -17.34 1.63 2.45
CA ALA A 451 -16.64 2.46 1.47
C ALA A 451 -15.12 2.49 1.67
N TYR A 452 -14.61 1.96 2.79
CA TYR A 452 -13.18 1.86 3.10
C TYR A 452 -12.72 0.40 3.17
N ASN A 453 -11.41 0.18 2.96
CA ASN A 453 -10.79 -1.13 3.07
C ASN A 453 -10.24 -1.31 4.49
N PHE A 454 -10.77 -2.28 5.25
CA PHE A 454 -10.33 -2.60 6.62
C PHE A 454 -9.42 -3.85 6.66
N GLY A 455 -8.93 -4.31 5.51
CA GLY A 455 -7.93 -5.38 5.42
C GLY A 455 -6.60 -4.98 6.06
N SER A 456 -5.72 -5.96 6.34
CA SER A 456 -4.36 -5.65 6.81
C SER A 456 -3.42 -5.32 5.64
N ASP A 457 -2.46 -4.42 5.89
CA ASP A 457 -1.32 -4.00 5.06
C ASP A 457 -0.42 -5.10 4.47
N ALA A 458 -0.69 -6.36 4.80
CA ALA A 458 0.25 -7.44 4.65
C ALA A 458 -0.43 -8.62 3.99
N GLY A 459 -0.21 -8.69 2.69
CA GLY A 459 -0.51 -9.80 1.82
C GLY A 459 -0.22 -9.24 0.45
N GLU A 460 0.83 -9.72 -0.21
CA GLU A 460 1.30 -9.23 -1.51
C GLU A 460 0.27 -9.53 -2.60
N GLU A 461 -0.91 -8.97 -2.45
CA GLU A 461 -2.11 -9.27 -3.18
C GLU A 461 -2.47 -8.04 -4.00
N ILE A 462 -3.36 -8.25 -4.95
CA ILE A 462 -3.81 -7.19 -5.84
C ILE A 462 -5.05 -6.55 -5.20
N GLN A 463 -5.03 -5.23 -5.03
CA GLN A 463 -6.20 -4.51 -4.51
C GLN A 463 -7.27 -4.46 -5.60
N GLU A 464 -8.39 -5.16 -5.39
CA GLU A 464 -9.53 -5.19 -6.32
C GLU A 464 -10.25 -3.84 -6.42
N GLU A 465 -10.41 -3.17 -5.28
CA GLU A 465 -11.11 -1.90 -5.18
C GLU A 465 -10.12 -0.79 -4.80
N ASN A 466 -10.27 0.38 -5.42
CA ASN A 466 -9.56 1.61 -5.05
C ASN A 466 -10.11 2.21 -3.73
N LYS A 467 -10.30 1.38 -2.70
CA LYS A 467 -10.72 1.80 -1.37
C LYS A 467 -9.51 2.15 -0.54
N ARG A 468 -9.60 3.23 0.22
CA ARG A 468 -8.52 3.64 1.13
C ARG A 468 -8.46 2.69 2.31
N LEU A 469 -7.24 2.31 2.68
CA LEU A 469 -6.97 1.40 3.78
C LEU A 469 -7.14 2.09 5.13
N ILE A 470 -7.84 1.45 6.06
CA ILE A 470 -8.01 1.86 7.46
C ILE A 470 -7.53 0.69 8.33
N ASN A 471 -6.31 0.82 8.86
CA ASN A 471 -5.71 -0.21 9.71
C ASN A 471 -5.89 0.10 11.21
N ALA A 472 -5.51 -0.85 12.07
CA ALA A 472 -5.63 -0.70 13.52
C ALA A 472 -4.84 0.49 14.09
N ALA A 473 -3.70 0.85 13.49
CA ALA A 473 -2.91 2.00 13.92
C ALA A 473 -3.64 3.32 13.64
N VAL A 474 -4.27 3.46 12.46
CA VAL A 474 -5.11 4.61 12.11
C VAL A 474 -6.29 4.74 13.07
N LEU A 475 -6.95 3.63 13.42
CA LEU A 475 -8.04 3.65 14.39
C LEU A 475 -7.55 4.04 15.80
N GLY A 476 -6.40 3.53 16.23
CA GLY A 476 -5.75 3.94 17.48
C GLY A 476 -5.53 5.45 17.53
N LEU A 477 -4.97 6.03 16.46
CA LEU A 477 -4.78 7.49 16.35
C LEU A 477 -6.09 8.28 16.40
N ILE A 478 -7.18 7.75 15.85
CA ILE A 478 -8.51 8.39 15.91
C ILE A 478 -9.00 8.40 17.36
N PHE A 479 -8.95 7.26 18.05
CA PHE A 479 -9.43 7.17 19.42
C PHE A 479 -8.55 7.92 20.41
N GLU A 480 -7.23 7.95 20.22
CA GLU A 480 -6.34 8.82 21.00
C GLU A 480 -6.76 10.30 20.88
N LYS A 481 -7.10 10.75 19.67
CA LYS A 481 -7.57 12.13 19.46
C LYS A 481 -8.93 12.40 20.10
N ILE A 482 -9.86 11.47 19.99
CA ILE A 482 -11.20 11.60 20.59
C ILE A 482 -11.09 11.54 22.12
N ASN A 483 -10.26 10.67 22.69
CA ASN A 483 -10.05 10.54 24.13
C ASN A 483 -9.24 11.70 24.73
N GLY A 484 -8.32 12.30 23.96
CA GLY A 484 -7.60 13.52 24.34
C GLY A 484 -8.51 14.72 24.64
N TYR A 485 -9.81 14.62 24.34
CA TYR A 485 -10.88 15.50 24.81
C TYR A 485 -10.97 15.60 26.34
N LYS A 486 -10.71 14.52 27.10
CA LYS A 486 -10.88 14.48 28.57
C LYS A 486 -9.69 15.00 29.36
N ASP A 487 -8.46 14.72 28.91
CA ASP A 487 -7.27 14.86 29.76
C ASP A 487 -6.44 16.14 29.51
N GLY A 488 -6.84 16.99 28.55
CA GLY A 488 -5.97 18.07 28.08
C GLY A 488 -4.60 17.56 27.59
N SER A 489 -4.50 16.25 27.30
CA SER A 489 -3.26 15.53 27.08
C SER A 489 -2.78 15.66 25.65
N PHE A 490 -1.50 16.02 25.51
CA PHE A 490 -0.85 16.28 24.24
C PHE A 490 -0.40 15.01 23.53
N PHE A 491 -0.40 15.10 22.21
CA PHE A 491 0.13 14.14 21.24
C PHE A 491 1.53 13.63 21.63
N THR A 492 1.66 12.32 21.80
CA THR A 492 2.95 11.62 21.75
C THR A 492 3.00 10.82 20.44
N PRO A 493 3.80 11.23 19.44
CA PRO A 493 3.88 10.50 18.18
C PRO A 493 4.34 9.05 18.40
N GLY A 494 3.68 8.11 17.71
CA GLY A 494 3.88 6.66 17.83
C GLY A 494 5.26 6.09 17.48
N PHE A 495 6.28 6.93 17.22
CA PHE A 495 7.67 6.46 17.19
C PHE A 495 8.25 6.27 18.61
N ILE A 496 7.60 6.80 19.65
CA ILE A 496 8.07 6.72 21.05
C ILE A 496 7.60 5.42 21.74
N THR A 497 6.58 4.73 21.21
CA THR A 497 6.04 3.47 21.78
C THR A 497 6.62 2.20 21.16
N MET A 498 7.61 2.31 20.27
CA MET A 498 8.43 1.17 19.84
C MET A 498 9.79 1.21 20.55
N TYR A 499 9.79 0.81 21.82
CA TYR A 499 10.93 0.16 22.46
C TYR A 499 10.45 -1.06 23.22
#